data_AF-A0A3D0YY06-F1
#
_entry.id   AF-A0A3D0YY06-F1
#
_cell.length_a   1.000
_cell.length_b   1.000
_cell.length_c   1.000
_cell.angle_alpha   90.00
_cell.angle_beta   90.00
_cell.angle_gamma   90.00
#
_symmetry.space_group_name_H-M   'P 1'
#
loop_
_entity.id
_entity.type
_entity.pdbx_description
1 polymer ?
#
loop_
_entity_poly.entity_id
_entity_poly.type
_entity_poly.pdbx_seq_one_letter_code
_entity_poly.pdbx_strand_id
1 'polypeptide(L)'
;MPELTENARVVLETRYLARVDGKVVETAEELFRRVARHIAGVEGSAYGKAPEEVAAWEHRFYRMLSSLEALPNSPCLMNAGRELGQLSACFVLPVADSIEAIFDSIKHAALIQRSGGGTGFAFSRLRPKNDVVRSTGGIASGPVSFLKCFNAATEAIKQGGTRRGANMGILRVDHPDILEFITCKADGRDITNFNLSVAVTDDFMRAVEGDEEYDLINPRCGEVAGRLRAKDVFGRMVDMAWENGEPGVIFLD
;
A
#
# COMPACT_ATOMS: atom_id res chain seq x y z
N MET A 1 -12.65 -17.55 -28.19
CA MET A 1 -12.97 -16.35 -27.39
C MET A 1 -13.02 -16.74 -25.93
N PRO A 2 -12.52 -15.91 -25.00
CA PRO A 2 -12.61 -16.17 -23.57
C PRO A 2 -14.08 -16.24 -23.13
N GLU A 3 -14.45 -17.29 -22.40
CA GLU A 3 -15.79 -17.45 -21.82
C GLU A 3 -15.92 -16.58 -20.57
N LEU A 4 -16.32 -15.32 -20.78
CA LEU A 4 -16.50 -14.34 -19.71
C LEU A 4 -17.97 -14.21 -19.35
N THR A 5 -18.25 -14.17 -18.04
CA THR A 5 -19.57 -13.83 -17.52
C THR A 5 -19.95 -12.39 -17.86
N GLU A 6 -21.23 -12.08 -17.85
CA GLU A 6 -21.73 -10.72 -18.06
C GLU A 6 -21.11 -9.72 -17.06
N ASN A 7 -21.05 -10.10 -15.77
CA ASN A 7 -20.41 -9.29 -14.73
C ASN A 7 -18.93 -9.01 -15.03
N ALA A 8 -18.18 -10.01 -15.50
CA ALA A 8 -16.78 -9.82 -15.86
C ALA A 8 -16.62 -8.83 -17.02
N ARG A 9 -17.51 -8.89 -18.02
CA ARG A 9 -17.51 -7.95 -19.16
C ARG A 9 -17.75 -6.51 -18.70
N VAL A 10 -18.75 -6.28 -17.84
CA VAL A 10 -19.03 -4.96 -17.27
C VAL A 10 -17.81 -4.40 -16.52
N VAL A 11 -17.13 -5.23 -15.72
CA VAL A 11 -15.93 -4.83 -14.98
C VAL A 11 -14.78 -4.48 -15.93
N LEU A 12 -14.54 -5.29 -16.97
CA LEU A 12 -13.50 -5.04 -17.97
C LEU A 12 -13.75 -3.72 -18.70
N GLU A 13 -14.96 -3.49 -19.20
CA GLU A 13 -15.34 -2.25 -19.88
C GLU A 13 -15.18 -1.03 -19.00
N THR A 14 -15.55 -1.14 -17.72
CA THR A 14 -15.48 -0.02 -16.78
C THR A 14 -14.04 0.35 -16.43
N ARG A 15 -13.13 -0.62 -16.28
CA ARG A 15 -11.83 -0.38 -15.60
C ARG A 15 -10.57 -0.84 -16.33
N TYR A 16 -10.66 -1.73 -17.31
CA TYR A 16 -9.47 -2.41 -17.86
C TYR A 16 -9.25 -2.13 -19.34
N LEU A 17 -10.31 -2.15 -20.15
CA LEU A 17 -10.22 -1.97 -21.59
C LEU A 17 -9.72 -0.56 -21.94
N ALA A 18 -8.88 -0.46 -22.96
CA ALA A 18 -8.31 0.80 -23.41
C ALA A 18 -9.41 1.76 -23.88
N ARG A 19 -9.18 3.05 -23.61
CA ARG A 19 -10.07 4.13 -23.99
C ARG A 19 -9.33 5.22 -24.74
N VAL A 20 -9.98 5.76 -25.76
CA VAL A 20 -9.58 6.95 -26.50
C VAL A 20 -10.78 7.90 -26.48
N ASP A 21 -10.58 9.14 -26.04
CA ASP A 21 -11.63 10.14 -25.89
C ASP A 21 -12.86 9.63 -25.09
N GLY A 22 -12.59 8.84 -24.04
CA GLY A 22 -13.61 8.26 -23.16
C GLY A 22 -14.35 7.03 -23.70
N LYS A 23 -14.15 6.64 -24.97
CA LYS A 23 -14.79 5.47 -25.58
C LYS A 23 -13.90 4.25 -25.50
N VAL A 24 -14.50 3.08 -25.21
CA VAL A 24 -13.78 1.79 -25.20
C VAL A 24 -13.39 1.44 -26.64
N VAL A 25 -12.11 1.15 -26.86
CA VAL A 25 -11.54 0.82 -28.18
C VAL A 25 -10.83 -0.54 -28.20
N GLU A 26 -10.92 -1.30 -27.11
CA GLU A 26 -10.26 -2.59 -26.94
C GLU A 26 -11.29 -3.61 -26.45
N THR A 27 -11.23 -4.81 -26.99
CA THR A 27 -12.00 -5.99 -26.56
C THR A 27 -11.22 -6.79 -25.52
N ALA A 28 -11.90 -7.70 -24.80
CA ALA A 28 -11.24 -8.56 -23.83
C ALA A 28 -10.13 -9.43 -24.45
N GLU A 29 -10.34 -9.90 -25.68
CA GLU A 29 -9.33 -10.67 -26.42
C GLU A 29 -8.11 -9.83 -26.78
N GLU A 30 -8.31 -8.59 -27.23
CA GLU A 30 -7.23 -7.64 -27.51
C GLU A 30 -6.46 -7.27 -26.25
N LEU A 31 -7.15 -7.09 -25.12
CA LEU A 31 -6.50 -6.88 -23.81
C LEU A 31 -5.58 -8.04 -23.45
N PHE A 32 -6.06 -9.29 -23.52
CA PHE A 32 -5.24 -10.46 -23.21
C PHE A 32 -4.07 -10.61 -24.18
N ARG A 33 -4.28 -10.31 -25.47
CA ARG A 33 -3.21 -10.33 -26.48
C ARG A 33 -2.16 -9.26 -26.20
N ARG A 34 -2.57 -8.03 -25.87
CA ARG A 34 -1.66 -6.92 -25.53
C ARG A 34 -0.78 -7.28 -24.33
N VAL A 35 -1.39 -7.80 -23.26
CA VAL A 35 -0.66 -8.21 -22.05
C VAL A 35 0.32 -9.34 -22.36
N ALA A 36 -0.14 -10.39 -23.05
CA ALA A 36 0.70 -11.52 -23.44
C ALA A 36 1.91 -11.09 -24.28
N ARG A 37 1.68 -10.25 -25.30
CA ARG A 37 2.73 -9.71 -26.17
C ARG A 37 3.74 -8.87 -25.39
N HIS A 38 3.25 -7.98 -24.53
CA HIS A 38 4.13 -7.10 -23.77
C HIS A 38 5.07 -7.87 -22.84
N ILE A 39 4.54 -8.89 -22.16
CA ILE A 39 5.34 -9.75 -21.26
C ILE A 39 6.30 -10.63 -22.08
N ALA A 40 5.82 -11.27 -23.15
CA ALA A 40 6.66 -12.09 -24.01
C ALA A 40 7.81 -11.29 -24.66
N GLY A 41 7.62 -10.01 -24.95
CA GLY A 41 8.65 -9.14 -25.52
C GLY A 41 9.94 -9.07 -24.69
N VAL A 42 9.88 -9.32 -23.39
CA VAL A 42 11.06 -9.39 -22.50
C VAL A 42 12.00 -10.53 -22.91
N GLU A 43 11.48 -11.63 -23.47
CA GLU A 43 12.28 -12.74 -23.98
C GLU A 43 13.22 -12.31 -25.11
N GLY A 44 12.77 -11.39 -25.96
CA GLY A 44 13.61 -10.80 -27.00
C GLY A 44 14.53 -9.72 -26.44
N SER A 45 13.97 -8.74 -25.72
CA SER A 45 14.70 -7.53 -25.33
C SER A 45 15.71 -7.73 -24.21
N ALA A 46 15.43 -8.61 -23.25
CA ALA A 46 16.31 -8.86 -22.10
C ALA A 46 17.09 -10.18 -22.22
N TYR A 47 16.49 -11.19 -22.87
CA TYR A 47 17.09 -12.53 -22.97
C TYR A 47 17.60 -12.90 -24.36
N GLY A 48 17.43 -12.02 -25.36
CA GLY A 48 18.00 -12.18 -26.70
C GLY A 48 17.43 -13.36 -27.51
N LYS A 49 16.23 -13.84 -27.18
CA LYS A 49 15.60 -14.97 -27.89
C LYS A 49 15.16 -14.58 -29.30
N ALA A 50 15.11 -15.59 -30.17
CA ALA A 50 14.69 -15.39 -31.55
C ALA A 50 13.20 -15.00 -31.65
N PRO A 51 12.77 -14.27 -32.70
CA PRO A 51 11.37 -13.86 -32.85
C PRO A 51 10.35 -15.01 -32.78
N GLU A 52 10.74 -16.19 -33.25
CA GLU A 52 9.89 -17.39 -33.23
C GLU A 52 9.65 -17.89 -31.79
N GLU A 53 10.67 -17.80 -30.94
CA GLU A 53 10.55 -18.15 -29.52
C GLU A 53 9.70 -17.13 -28.77
N VAL A 54 9.88 -15.84 -29.04
CA VAL A 54 9.05 -14.77 -28.48
C VAL A 54 7.58 -14.97 -28.84
N ALA A 55 7.29 -15.30 -30.10
CA ALA A 55 5.92 -15.60 -30.56
C ALA A 55 5.34 -16.85 -29.89
N ALA A 56 6.17 -17.88 -29.66
CA ALA A 56 5.74 -19.06 -28.91
C ALA A 56 5.36 -18.73 -27.46
N TRP A 57 6.10 -17.83 -26.80
CA TRP A 57 5.76 -17.32 -25.46
C TRP A 57 4.50 -16.46 -25.46
N GLU A 58 4.34 -15.53 -26.42
CA GLU A 58 3.10 -14.74 -26.55
C GLU A 58 1.88 -15.65 -26.66
N HIS A 59 1.96 -16.71 -27.47
CA HIS A 59 0.86 -17.65 -27.64
C HIS A 59 0.55 -18.42 -26.34
N ARG A 60 1.58 -18.87 -25.61
CA ARG A 60 1.41 -19.55 -24.31
C ARG A 60 0.74 -18.63 -23.29
N PHE A 61 1.24 -17.41 -23.12
CA PHE A 61 0.66 -16.45 -22.17
C PHE A 61 -0.77 -16.06 -22.56
N TYR A 62 -1.05 -15.83 -23.84
CA TYR A 62 -2.41 -15.55 -24.29
C TYR A 62 -3.37 -16.69 -23.95
N ARG A 63 -2.96 -17.95 -24.14
CA ARG A 63 -3.80 -19.10 -23.79
C ARG A 63 -4.09 -19.16 -22.29
N MET A 64 -3.09 -18.94 -21.44
CA MET A 64 -3.29 -18.91 -19.98
C MET A 64 -4.25 -17.79 -19.55
N LEU A 65 -4.07 -16.58 -20.10
CA LEU A 65 -4.92 -15.43 -19.80
C LEU A 65 -6.36 -15.63 -20.28
N SER A 66 -6.54 -16.06 -21.54
CA SER A 66 -7.86 -16.21 -22.16
C SER A 66 -8.66 -17.41 -21.63
N SER A 67 -7.98 -18.43 -21.08
CA SER A 67 -8.62 -19.55 -20.38
C SER A 67 -8.82 -19.29 -18.89
N LEU A 68 -8.37 -18.13 -18.38
CA LEU A 68 -8.41 -17.76 -16.96
C LEU A 68 -7.64 -18.72 -16.05
N GLU A 69 -6.69 -19.50 -16.59
CA GLU A 69 -5.80 -20.37 -15.81
C GLU A 69 -4.88 -19.53 -14.91
N ALA A 70 -4.47 -18.36 -15.38
CA ALA A 70 -3.72 -17.39 -14.60
C ALA A 70 -4.06 -15.97 -15.02
N LEU A 71 -4.16 -15.06 -14.05
CA LEU A 71 -4.32 -13.63 -14.28
C LEU A 71 -3.31 -12.85 -13.44
N PRO A 72 -2.61 -11.85 -14.01
CA PRO A 72 -1.77 -10.96 -13.25
C PRO A 72 -2.62 -9.95 -12.48
N ASN A 73 -1.98 -9.22 -11.56
CA ASN A 73 -2.58 -8.11 -10.83
C ASN A 73 -3.15 -7.02 -11.77
N SER A 74 -4.09 -6.21 -11.26
CA SER A 74 -4.80 -5.22 -12.08
C SER A 74 -3.90 -4.23 -12.82
N PRO A 75 -2.85 -3.61 -12.23
CA PRO A 75 -1.95 -2.73 -12.96
C PRO A 75 -1.30 -3.36 -14.19
N CYS A 76 -0.97 -4.66 -14.14
CA CYS A 76 -0.44 -5.36 -15.31
C CYS A 76 -1.47 -5.40 -16.45
N LEU A 77 -2.73 -5.79 -16.17
CA LEU A 77 -3.80 -5.81 -17.16
C LEU A 77 -4.09 -4.41 -17.73
N MET A 78 -4.05 -3.38 -16.88
CA MET A 78 -4.37 -2.00 -17.22
C MET A 78 -3.25 -1.29 -17.99
N ASN A 79 -1.99 -1.57 -17.70
CA ASN A 79 -0.87 -0.72 -18.16
C ASN A 79 0.11 -1.43 -19.11
N ALA A 80 0.11 -2.76 -19.21
CA ALA A 80 1.03 -3.48 -20.10
C ALA A 80 0.90 -2.98 -21.55
N GLY A 81 2.01 -2.56 -22.16
CA GLY A 81 2.02 -2.01 -23.52
C GLY A 81 1.35 -0.64 -23.67
N ARG A 82 1.12 0.09 -22.59
CA ARG A 82 0.59 1.47 -22.59
C ARG A 82 1.61 2.44 -21.99
N GLU A 83 1.40 3.74 -22.21
CA GLU A 83 2.33 4.83 -21.85
C GLU A 83 2.76 4.84 -20.36
N LEU A 84 1.83 4.58 -19.43
CA LEU A 84 2.14 4.60 -17.99
C LEU A 84 3.12 3.49 -17.57
N GLY A 85 3.11 2.34 -18.24
CA GLY A 85 4.12 1.27 -18.10
C GLY A 85 4.27 0.58 -16.73
N GLN A 86 3.56 0.98 -15.68
CA GLN A 86 3.69 0.39 -14.35
C GLN A 86 2.85 -0.89 -14.21
N LEU A 87 3.50 -2.04 -14.00
CA LEU A 87 2.83 -3.34 -13.90
C LEU A 87 2.65 -3.83 -12.46
N SER A 88 3.35 -3.25 -11.48
CA SER A 88 3.32 -3.68 -10.09
C SER A 88 2.18 -3.03 -9.30
N ALA A 89 1.56 -3.79 -8.37
CA ALA A 89 0.49 -3.30 -7.52
C ALA A 89 0.94 -2.84 -6.13
N CYS A 90 2.07 -3.34 -5.62
CA CYS A 90 2.45 -3.21 -4.22
C CYS A 90 3.81 -2.52 -4.10
N PHE A 91 3.88 -1.47 -3.30
CA PHE A 91 5.09 -0.71 -3.03
C PHE A 91 5.21 -0.43 -1.54
N VAL A 92 6.44 -0.39 -1.03
CA VAL A 92 6.74 0.06 0.33
C VAL A 92 7.72 1.22 0.23
N LEU A 93 7.38 2.34 0.86
CA LEU A 93 8.23 3.53 0.88
C LEU A 93 8.72 3.81 2.31
N PRO A 94 10.02 4.07 2.50
CA PRO A 94 10.54 4.41 3.82
C PRO A 94 10.11 5.82 4.22
N VAL A 95 9.63 5.99 5.45
CA VAL A 95 9.36 7.32 6.02
C VAL A 95 10.46 7.61 7.04
N ALA A 96 11.41 8.46 6.69
CA ALA A 96 12.49 8.88 7.59
C ALA A 96 12.09 10.12 8.41
N ASP A 97 12.77 10.33 9.53
CA ASP A 97 12.47 11.39 10.51
C ASP A 97 13.00 12.78 10.10
N SER A 98 12.63 13.23 8.90
CA SER A 98 12.86 14.60 8.43
C SER A 98 11.72 15.08 7.52
N ILE A 99 11.49 16.39 7.49
CA ILE A 99 10.43 16.98 6.65
C ILE A 99 10.68 16.66 5.17
N GLU A 100 11.91 16.80 4.71
CA GLU A 100 12.30 16.52 3.33
C GLU A 100 11.96 15.08 2.95
N ALA A 101 12.36 14.10 3.78
CA ALA A 101 12.11 12.69 3.49
C ALA A 101 10.63 12.31 3.58
N ILE A 102 9.88 12.92 4.51
CA ILE A 102 8.43 12.74 4.62
C ILE A 102 7.74 13.21 3.33
N PHE A 103 8.04 14.42 2.88
CA PHE A 103 7.39 14.99 1.68
C PHE A 103 7.90 14.35 0.38
N ASP A 104 9.14 13.89 0.31
CA ASP A 104 9.60 13.04 -0.80
C ASP A 104 8.83 11.72 -0.85
N SER A 105 8.57 11.10 0.30
CA SER A 105 7.74 9.88 0.38
C SER A 105 6.31 10.12 -0.08
N ILE A 106 5.71 11.27 0.29
CA ILE A 106 4.39 11.68 -0.20
C ILE A 106 4.40 11.87 -1.72
N LYS A 107 5.43 12.54 -2.26
CA LYS A 107 5.62 12.73 -3.71
C LYS A 107 5.74 11.41 -4.44
N HIS A 108 6.57 10.49 -3.96
CA HIS A 108 6.74 9.17 -4.58
C HIS A 108 5.45 8.34 -4.50
N ALA A 109 4.76 8.38 -3.37
CA ALA A 109 3.47 7.74 -3.21
C ALA A 109 2.46 8.28 -4.24
N ALA A 110 2.46 9.58 -4.46
CA ALA A 110 1.57 10.21 -5.42
C ALA A 110 1.81 9.74 -6.86
N LEU A 111 3.07 9.62 -7.26
CA LEU A 111 3.45 9.11 -8.59
C LEU A 111 3.07 7.64 -8.77
N ILE A 112 3.28 6.81 -7.74
CA ILE A 112 2.91 5.39 -7.75
C ILE A 112 1.40 5.25 -7.88
N GLN A 113 0.63 5.98 -7.08
CA GLN A 113 -0.83 5.93 -7.06
C GLN A 113 -1.45 6.44 -8.37
N ARG A 114 -0.86 7.46 -8.99
CA ARG A 114 -1.26 7.93 -10.33
C ARG A 114 -1.24 6.80 -11.37
N SER A 115 -0.30 5.87 -11.24
CA SER A 115 -0.18 4.71 -12.14
C SER A 115 -0.97 3.46 -11.69
N GLY A 116 -1.72 3.55 -10.58
CA GLY A 116 -2.59 2.48 -10.07
C GLY A 116 -1.98 1.59 -8.99
N GLY A 117 -0.75 1.88 -8.54
CA GLY A 117 -0.09 1.18 -7.44
C GLY A 117 -0.65 1.55 -6.06
N GLY A 118 -0.60 0.61 -5.11
CA GLY A 118 -0.83 0.84 -3.69
C GLY A 118 0.49 0.97 -2.92
N THR A 119 0.46 1.68 -1.80
CA THR A 119 1.67 2.09 -1.08
C THR A 119 1.59 1.76 0.41
N GLY A 120 2.63 1.15 0.97
CA GLY A 120 2.79 0.89 2.39
C GLY A 120 3.87 1.76 3.02
N PHE A 121 3.67 2.14 4.27
CA PHE A 121 4.57 3.00 5.03
C PHE A 121 4.74 2.48 6.45
N ALA A 122 5.99 2.43 6.91
CA ALA A 122 6.31 2.25 8.31
C ALA A 122 6.61 3.61 8.94
N PHE A 123 5.73 4.08 9.82
CA PHE A 123 5.84 5.37 10.49
C PHE A 123 6.70 5.31 11.76
N SER A 124 7.14 4.12 12.17
CA SER A 124 7.85 3.87 13.44
C SER A 124 9.21 4.55 13.58
N ARG A 125 9.76 5.14 12.50
CA ARG A 125 11.00 5.92 12.56
C ARG A 125 10.76 7.38 12.93
N LEU A 126 9.54 7.88 12.76
CA LEU A 126 9.21 9.26 13.08
C LEU A 126 9.26 9.44 14.59
N ARG A 127 9.87 10.54 15.04
CA ARG A 127 9.88 10.87 16.47
C ARG A 127 8.46 11.09 17.00
N PRO A 128 8.21 10.81 18.29
CA PRO A 128 6.88 10.92 18.84
C PRO A 128 6.42 12.37 18.94
N LYS A 129 5.12 12.54 19.11
CA LYS A 129 4.49 13.82 19.36
C LYS A 129 5.11 14.50 20.59
N ASN A 130 5.26 15.81 20.51
CA ASN A 130 5.92 16.65 21.51
C ASN A 130 7.43 16.41 21.70
N ASP A 131 8.09 15.56 20.92
CA ASP A 131 9.55 15.44 20.94
C ASP A 131 10.22 16.70 20.35
N VAL A 132 11.47 16.95 20.73
CA VAL A 132 12.22 18.15 20.40
C VAL A 132 12.58 18.19 18.91
N VAL A 133 12.35 19.33 18.25
CA VAL A 133 12.80 19.61 16.88
C VAL A 133 13.99 20.57 16.92
N ARG A 134 15.21 20.02 16.85
CA ARG A 134 16.46 20.80 17.00
C ARG A 134 16.60 21.97 16.02
N SER A 135 16.10 21.83 14.79
CA SER A 135 16.26 22.85 13.74
C SER A 135 15.41 24.10 13.96
N THR A 136 14.24 23.97 14.59
CA THR A 136 13.28 25.08 14.79
C THR A 136 13.11 25.45 16.26
N GLY A 137 13.62 24.63 17.19
CA GLY A 137 13.34 24.77 18.63
C GLY A 137 11.90 24.45 19.02
N GLY A 138 11.09 23.94 18.08
CA GLY A 138 9.69 23.58 18.28
C GLY A 138 9.50 22.13 18.74
N ILE A 139 8.24 21.72 18.73
CA ILE A 139 7.80 20.37 19.10
C ILE A 139 7.30 19.59 17.88
N ALA A 140 7.51 18.28 17.88
CA ALA A 140 7.10 17.40 16.81
C ALA A 140 5.60 17.10 16.84
N SER A 141 4.99 16.96 15.67
CA SER A 141 3.55 16.63 15.54
C SER A 141 3.24 15.14 15.70
N GLY A 142 4.25 14.27 15.65
CA GLY A 142 4.11 12.82 15.74
C GLY A 142 3.66 12.13 14.44
N PRO A 143 3.72 10.79 14.38
CA PRO A 143 3.44 10.00 13.18
C PRO A 143 1.99 10.08 12.72
N VAL A 144 1.02 10.16 13.65
CA VAL A 144 -0.41 10.23 13.31
C VAL A 144 -0.74 11.52 12.56
N SER A 145 -0.08 12.63 12.89
CA SER A 145 -0.25 13.90 12.16
C SER A 145 0.22 13.78 10.71
N PHE A 146 1.41 13.21 10.47
CA PHE A 146 1.90 13.01 9.10
C PHE A 146 1.09 11.96 8.34
N LEU A 147 0.58 10.93 9.01
CA LEU A 147 -0.36 9.98 8.40
C LEU A 147 -1.58 10.70 7.81
N LYS A 148 -2.13 11.72 8.49
CA LYS A 148 -3.21 12.57 7.93
C LYS A 148 -2.76 13.34 6.68
N CYS A 149 -1.51 13.80 6.61
CA CYS A 149 -0.96 14.42 5.39
C CYS A 149 -0.91 13.44 4.21
N PHE A 150 -0.44 12.20 4.41
CA PHE A 150 -0.47 11.17 3.37
C PHE A 150 -1.91 10.87 2.93
N ASN A 151 -2.84 10.77 3.87
CA ASN A 151 -4.25 10.51 3.58
C ASN A 151 -4.86 11.62 2.69
N ALA A 152 -4.59 12.89 3.02
CA ALA A 152 -5.05 14.03 2.24
C ALA A 152 -4.41 14.10 0.85
N ALA A 153 -3.11 13.77 0.73
CA ALA A 153 -2.44 13.69 -0.56
C ALA A 153 -3.08 12.61 -1.46
N THR A 154 -3.35 11.42 -0.92
CA THR A 154 -4.05 10.36 -1.65
C THR A 154 -5.48 10.77 -2.06
N GLU A 155 -6.18 11.55 -1.24
CA GLU A 155 -7.51 12.08 -1.57
C GLU A 155 -7.47 12.98 -2.81
N ALA A 156 -6.50 13.88 -2.90
CA ALA A 156 -6.36 14.80 -4.01
C ALA A 156 -6.06 14.10 -5.35
N ILE A 157 -5.39 12.95 -5.32
CA ILE A 157 -4.96 12.22 -6.53
C ILE A 157 -6.08 11.42 -7.18
N LYS A 158 -7.20 11.20 -6.46
CA LYS A 158 -8.36 10.44 -6.96
C LYS A 158 -8.93 10.95 -8.28
N GLN A 159 -8.66 12.20 -8.66
CA GLN A 159 -9.24 12.84 -9.84
C GLN A 159 -8.63 12.40 -11.19
N GLY A 160 -7.52 11.64 -11.20
CA GLY A 160 -6.78 11.36 -12.45
C GLY A 160 -6.68 9.90 -12.90
N GLY A 161 -7.09 8.92 -12.09
CA GLY A 161 -6.80 7.51 -12.34
C GLY A 161 -8.02 6.57 -12.31
N THR A 162 -7.92 5.44 -13.00
CA THR A 162 -8.99 4.41 -13.05
C THR A 162 -9.21 3.69 -11.70
N ARG A 163 -8.31 3.88 -10.72
CA ARG A 163 -8.34 3.26 -9.39
C ARG A 163 -8.04 4.32 -8.31
N ARG A 164 -8.79 4.25 -7.20
CA ARG A 164 -8.52 5.04 -5.98
C ARG A 164 -7.19 4.59 -5.36
N GLY A 165 -6.34 5.54 -4.96
CA GLY A 165 -5.12 5.24 -4.21
C GLY A 165 -5.45 4.57 -2.87
N ALA A 166 -4.62 3.63 -2.47
CA ALA A 166 -4.77 2.87 -1.24
C ALA A 166 -3.44 2.81 -0.51
N ASN A 167 -3.48 3.04 0.80
CA ASN A 167 -2.31 3.02 1.65
C ASN A 167 -2.38 1.96 2.74
N MET A 168 -1.21 1.51 3.18
CA MET A 168 -1.02 0.78 4.42
C MET A 168 -0.12 1.59 5.35
N GLY A 169 -0.52 1.75 6.61
CA GLY A 169 0.23 2.46 7.64
C GLY A 169 0.55 1.51 8.77
N ILE A 170 1.83 1.45 9.14
CA ILE A 170 2.31 0.55 10.18
C ILE A 170 3.01 1.38 11.26
N LEU A 171 2.71 1.08 12.52
CA LEU A 171 3.44 1.59 13.68
C LEU A 171 3.81 0.42 14.59
N ARG A 172 5.03 0.44 15.14
CA ARG A 172 5.46 -0.58 16.11
C ARG A 172 4.72 -0.41 17.44
N VAL A 173 4.45 -1.52 18.11
CA VAL A 173 3.73 -1.54 19.39
C VAL A 173 4.47 -0.81 20.51
N ASP A 174 5.81 -0.72 20.42
CA ASP A 174 6.69 0.00 21.35
C ASP A 174 6.88 1.48 21.02
N HIS A 175 6.18 2.01 20.02
CA HIS A 175 6.25 3.43 19.71
C HIS A 175 5.47 4.26 20.75
N PRO A 176 5.97 5.42 21.24
CA PRO A 176 5.28 6.19 22.28
C PRO A 176 3.87 6.65 21.92
N ASP A 177 3.61 6.90 20.64
CA ASP A 177 2.29 7.30 20.12
C ASP A 177 1.37 6.11 19.74
N ILE A 178 1.65 4.88 20.22
CA ILE A 178 0.90 3.69 19.82
C ILE A 178 -0.60 3.77 20.15
N LEU A 179 -0.98 4.30 21.31
CA LEU A 179 -2.39 4.44 21.69
C LEU A 179 -3.13 5.46 20.80
N GLU A 180 -2.48 6.56 20.44
CA GLU A 180 -3.03 7.54 19.49
C GLU A 180 -3.20 6.88 18.11
N PHE A 181 -2.24 6.06 17.67
CA PHE A 181 -2.32 5.33 16.41
C PHE A 181 -3.44 4.29 16.38
N ILE A 182 -3.59 3.47 17.42
CA ILE A 182 -4.67 2.46 17.52
C ILE A 182 -6.04 3.12 17.40
N THR A 183 -6.21 4.30 17.98
CA THR A 183 -7.51 4.98 18.09
C THR A 183 -7.77 6.03 17.02
N CYS A 184 -6.79 6.32 16.15
CA CYS A 184 -6.89 7.46 15.21
C CYS A 184 -8.02 7.35 14.17
N LYS A 185 -8.60 6.16 13.99
CA LYS A 185 -9.74 5.90 13.09
C LYS A 185 -11.09 5.75 13.84
N ALA A 186 -11.14 5.98 15.14
CA ALA A 186 -12.35 5.76 15.94
C ALA A 186 -13.57 6.56 15.46
N ASP A 187 -13.37 7.77 14.93
CA ASP A 187 -14.47 8.60 14.41
C ASP A 187 -14.87 8.31 12.95
N GLY A 188 -14.12 7.43 12.27
CA GLY A 188 -14.34 6.99 10.89
C GLY A 188 -14.20 8.06 9.80
N ARG A 189 -13.83 9.31 10.13
CA ARG A 189 -13.92 10.45 9.18
C ARG A 189 -12.56 10.95 8.68
N ASP A 190 -11.53 10.90 9.52
CA ASP A 190 -10.27 11.59 9.22
C ASP A 190 -9.31 10.80 8.32
N ILE A 191 -9.30 9.47 8.41
CA ILE A 191 -8.32 8.59 7.76
C ILE A 191 -9.05 7.49 6.98
N THR A 192 -9.35 7.74 5.70
CA THR A 192 -10.19 6.87 4.87
C THR A 192 -9.43 6.17 3.73
N ASN A 193 -8.17 6.55 3.48
CA ASN A 193 -7.33 5.98 2.42
C ASN A 193 -6.22 5.07 2.98
N PHE A 194 -6.32 4.66 4.25
CA PHE A 194 -5.34 3.80 4.92
C PHE A 194 -6.00 2.58 5.55
N ASN A 195 -5.37 1.42 5.38
CA ASN A 195 -5.42 0.34 6.34
C ASN A 195 -4.28 0.49 7.34
N LEU A 196 -4.56 0.27 8.62
CA LEU A 196 -3.62 0.43 9.71
C LEU A 196 -3.27 -0.93 10.30
N SER A 197 -2.02 -1.12 10.66
CA SER A 197 -1.61 -2.32 11.39
C SER A 197 -0.59 -1.98 12.45
N VAL A 198 -0.72 -2.62 13.61
CA VAL A 198 0.30 -2.55 14.65
C VAL A 198 1.32 -3.64 14.37
N ALA A 199 2.59 -3.26 14.29
CA ALA A 199 3.68 -4.21 14.22
C ALA A 199 4.03 -4.66 15.64
N VAL A 200 3.62 -5.89 15.97
CA VAL A 200 3.81 -6.51 17.28
C VAL A 200 5.08 -7.35 17.28
N THR A 201 5.66 -7.50 18.46
CA THR A 201 6.81 -8.37 18.69
C THR A 201 6.44 -9.51 19.62
N ASP A 202 7.23 -10.56 19.55
CA ASP A 202 7.22 -11.71 20.44
C ASP A 202 7.31 -11.31 21.93
N ASP A 203 8.18 -10.33 22.25
CA ASP A 203 8.32 -9.77 23.60
C ASP A 203 7.03 -9.12 24.09
N PHE A 204 6.35 -8.34 23.23
CA PHE A 204 5.08 -7.72 23.57
C PHE A 204 4.01 -8.80 23.83
N MET A 205 3.95 -9.84 22.98
CA MET A 205 2.97 -10.92 23.16
C MET A 205 3.21 -11.70 24.46
N ARG A 206 4.47 -11.97 24.82
CA ARG A 206 4.80 -12.54 26.14
C ARG A 206 4.35 -11.64 27.29
N ALA A 207 4.56 -10.33 27.18
CA ALA A 207 4.08 -9.37 28.18
C ALA A 207 2.54 -9.34 28.28
N VAL A 208 1.82 -9.52 27.17
CA VAL A 208 0.35 -9.66 27.17
C VAL A 208 -0.08 -10.89 27.96
N GLU A 209 0.55 -12.05 27.71
CA GLU A 209 0.25 -13.31 28.42
C GLU A 209 0.56 -13.22 29.92
N GLY A 210 1.72 -12.63 30.25
CA GLY A 210 2.20 -12.45 31.62
C GLY A 210 1.51 -11.36 32.43
N ASP A 211 0.68 -10.53 31.80
CA ASP A 211 0.08 -9.34 32.41
C ASP A 211 1.12 -8.30 32.87
N GLU A 212 2.13 -8.09 32.03
CA GLU A 212 3.30 -7.26 32.34
C GLU A 212 3.22 -5.89 31.65
N GLU A 213 4.08 -4.98 32.11
CA GLU A 213 4.36 -3.74 31.39
C GLU A 213 5.50 -3.93 30.38
N TYR A 214 5.52 -3.13 29.33
CA TYR A 214 6.59 -3.08 28.36
C TYR A 214 7.04 -1.63 28.12
N ASP A 215 8.30 -1.47 27.71
CA ASP A 215 8.90 -0.16 27.46
C ASP A 215 8.42 0.42 26.11
N LEU A 216 8.07 1.71 26.11
CA LEU A 216 7.92 2.51 24.90
C LEU A 216 9.25 3.17 24.57
N ILE A 217 9.72 3.01 23.33
CA ILE A 217 11.05 3.43 22.90
C ILE A 217 10.94 4.60 21.94
N ASN A 218 11.58 5.74 22.26
CA ASN A 218 11.67 6.85 21.33
C ASN A 218 12.64 6.48 20.18
N PRO A 219 12.18 6.36 18.92
CA PRO A 219 13.03 5.91 17.81
C PRO A 219 14.18 6.86 17.47
N ARG A 220 14.12 8.13 17.92
CA ARG A 220 15.17 9.13 17.69
C ARG A 220 16.39 8.93 18.58
N CYS A 221 16.20 8.59 19.86
CA CYS A 221 17.29 8.43 20.83
C CYS A 221 17.50 6.99 21.30
N GLY A 222 16.54 6.10 21.09
CA GLY A 222 16.58 4.73 21.59
C GLY A 222 16.32 4.61 23.09
N GLU A 223 15.93 5.69 23.76
CA GLU A 223 15.66 5.72 25.19
C GLU A 223 14.20 5.36 25.49
N VAL A 224 13.97 4.82 26.69
CA VAL A 224 12.64 4.55 27.22
C VAL A 224 11.91 5.88 27.46
N ALA A 225 10.80 6.08 26.78
CA ALA A 225 9.95 7.26 26.88
C ALA A 225 8.72 7.05 27.79
N GLY A 226 8.44 5.81 28.18
CA GLY A 226 7.33 5.46 29.05
C GLY A 226 7.14 3.95 29.14
N ARG A 227 6.14 3.52 29.90
CA ARG A 227 5.71 2.12 30.02
C ARG A 227 4.21 2.04 29.90
N LEU A 228 3.72 0.95 29.33
CA LEU A 228 2.30 0.61 29.28
C LEU A 228 2.10 -0.84 29.68
N ARG A 229 0.97 -1.14 30.30
CA ARG A 229 0.52 -2.51 30.54
C ARG A 229 0.11 -3.14 29.21
N ALA A 230 0.76 -4.25 28.84
CA ALA A 230 0.61 -4.86 27.53
C ALA A 230 -0.83 -5.31 27.25
N LYS A 231 -1.53 -5.87 28.26
CA LYS A 231 -2.95 -6.27 28.14
C LYS A 231 -3.88 -5.10 27.82
N ASP A 232 -3.62 -3.91 28.36
CA ASP A 232 -4.48 -2.76 28.12
C ASP A 232 -4.31 -2.28 26.67
N VAL A 233 -3.08 -2.27 26.15
CA VAL A 233 -2.79 -1.94 24.75
C VAL A 233 -3.41 -2.98 23.81
N PHE A 234 -3.20 -4.27 24.08
CA PHE A 234 -3.76 -5.35 23.27
C PHE A 234 -5.30 -5.36 23.31
N GLY A 235 -5.90 -5.17 24.49
CA GLY A 235 -7.34 -5.00 24.65
C GLY A 235 -7.86 -3.84 23.82
N ARG A 236 -7.17 -2.70 23.82
CA ARG A 236 -7.54 -1.56 22.99
C ARG A 236 -7.46 -1.86 21.49
N MET A 237 -6.47 -2.63 21.04
CA MET A 237 -6.39 -3.10 19.66
C MET A 237 -7.58 -3.98 19.29
N VAL A 238 -7.95 -4.91 20.17
CA VAL A 238 -9.11 -5.81 19.97
C VAL A 238 -10.42 -5.02 19.92
N ASP A 239 -10.63 -4.08 20.85
CA ASP A 239 -11.83 -3.25 20.88
C ASP A 239 -11.98 -2.45 19.58
N MET A 240 -10.92 -1.79 19.13
CA MET A 240 -10.96 -1.02 17.88
C MET A 240 -11.19 -1.92 16.66
N ALA A 241 -10.52 -3.07 16.60
CA ALA A 241 -10.70 -4.03 15.51
C ALA A 241 -12.13 -4.59 15.48
N TRP A 242 -12.75 -4.78 16.63
CA TRP A 242 -14.17 -5.17 16.74
C TRP A 242 -15.10 -4.04 16.28
N GLU A 243 -14.80 -2.78 16.63
CA GLU A 243 -15.64 -1.62 16.28
C GLU A 243 -15.57 -1.26 14.79
N ASN A 244 -14.39 -1.28 14.17
CA ASN A 244 -14.20 -0.74 12.81
C ASN A 244 -13.29 -1.57 11.88
N GLY A 245 -12.84 -2.74 12.32
CA GLY A 245 -11.95 -3.62 11.55
C GLY A 245 -10.47 -3.22 11.55
N GLU A 246 -10.08 -2.23 12.35
CA GLU A 246 -8.72 -1.67 12.42
C GLU A 246 -8.30 -1.44 13.89
N PRO A 247 -7.01 -1.53 14.23
CA PRO A 247 -5.89 -1.90 13.37
C PRO A 247 -5.76 -3.43 13.20
N GLY A 248 -5.21 -3.84 12.07
CA GLY A 248 -4.66 -5.20 11.91
C GLY A 248 -3.37 -5.41 12.71
N VAL A 249 -2.78 -6.61 12.58
CA VAL A 249 -1.54 -6.99 13.27
C VAL A 249 -0.52 -7.51 12.26
N ILE A 250 0.74 -7.11 12.45
CA ILE A 250 1.90 -7.64 11.72
C ILE A 250 2.90 -8.16 12.75
N PHE A 251 3.25 -9.44 12.66
CA PHE A 251 4.28 -10.06 13.49
C PHE A 251 5.65 -9.80 12.87
N LEU A 252 6.59 -9.25 13.66
CA LEU A 252 7.92 -8.88 13.18
C LEU A 252 8.99 -9.95 13.40
N ASP A 253 8.83 -10.76 14.43
CA ASP A 253 9.75 -11.80 14.89
C ASP A 253 8.99 -13.07 15.30
#